data_AF-A0A7I8EQ31-F1
#
_entry.id   AF-A0A7I8EQ31-F1
#
_cell.length_a   1.000
_cell.length_b   1.000
_cell.length_c   1.000
_cell.angle_alpha   90.00
_cell.angle_beta   90.00
_cell.angle_gamma   90.00
#
_symmetry.space_group_name_H-M   'P 1'
#
loop_
_entity.id
_entity.type
_entity.pdbx_description
1 polymer ?
#
loop_
_entity_poly.entity_id
_entity_poly.type
_entity_poly.pdbx_seq_one_letter_code
_entity_poly.pdbx_strand_id
1 'polypeptide(L)'
;MLALLKNANLGLALLLEIGVLAALCYFGFVVEASWPGKIGLGLGLPVVAIVIWAIFGAPTSRRRLKGFPFLLLQIIWFGSAAVALYLASQSMLALIFALLFVLNTVLAYTWDQKKAFPPANAKLKRYPHEVDHCTPGAVAGEK
;
A
#
# COMPACT_ATOMS: atom_id res chain seq x y z
N MET A 1 -4.04 -22.88 -8.28
CA MET A 1 -4.85 -22.57 -7.08
C MET A 1 -4.24 -21.45 -6.22
N LEU A 2 -2.99 -21.55 -5.76
CA LEU A 2 -2.39 -20.54 -4.86
C LEU A 2 -2.37 -19.10 -5.42
N ALA A 3 -2.23 -18.93 -6.73
CA ALA A 3 -2.26 -17.62 -7.39
C ALA A 3 -3.64 -16.94 -7.36
N LEU A 4 -4.72 -17.71 -7.44
CA LEU A 4 -6.09 -17.18 -7.37
C LEU A 4 -6.37 -16.58 -5.99
N LEU A 5 -5.94 -17.24 -4.92
CA LEU A 5 -6.12 -16.75 -3.55
C LEU A 5 -5.33 -15.45 -3.30
N LYS A 6 -4.11 -15.35 -3.86
CA LYS A 6 -3.31 -14.12 -3.79
C LYS A 6 -3.97 -12.94 -4.52
N ASN A 7 -4.49 -13.19 -5.72
CA ASN A 7 -5.20 -12.16 -6.49
C ASN A 7 -6.50 -11.75 -5.81
N ALA A 8 -7.22 -12.68 -5.18
CA ALA A 8 -8.41 -12.37 -4.39
C ALA A 8 -8.07 -11.46 -3.19
N ASN A 9 -6.95 -11.71 -2.51
CA ASN A 9 -6.51 -10.85 -1.41
C ASN A 9 -6.11 -9.44 -1.88
N LEU A 10 -5.53 -9.31 -3.07
CA LEU A 10 -5.26 -8.01 -3.68
C LEU A 10 -6.55 -7.27 -4.05
N GLY A 11 -7.52 -7.98 -4.62
CA GLY A 11 -8.85 -7.43 -4.90
C GLY A 11 -9.55 -6.95 -3.63
N LEU A 12 -9.46 -7.73 -2.54
CA LEU A 12 -9.99 -7.34 -1.24
C LEU A 12 -9.30 -6.08 -0.69
N ALA A 13 -7.98 -5.98 -0.85
CA ALA A 13 -7.22 -4.79 -0.44
C ALA A 13 -7.66 -3.54 -1.22
N LEU A 14 -7.92 -3.67 -2.52
CA LEU A 14 -8.44 -2.58 -3.35
C LEU A 14 -9.85 -2.13 -2.89
N LEU A 15 -10.73 -3.09 -2.61
CA LEU A 15 -12.08 -2.81 -2.10
C LEU A 15 -12.02 -2.07 -0.76
N LEU A 16 -11.09 -2.48 0.10
CA LEU A 16 -10.79 -1.81 1.37
C LEU A 16 -10.29 -0.38 1.16
N GLU A 17 -9.37 -0.14 0.21
CA GLU A 17 -8.92 1.22 -0.12
C GLU A 17 -10.07 2.12 -0.60
N ILE A 18 -10.91 1.61 -1.50
CA ILE A 18 -12.09 2.34 -1.99
C ILE A 18 -13.09 2.59 -0.86
N GLY A 19 -13.27 1.62 0.05
CA GLY A 19 -14.16 1.74 1.19
C GLY A 19 -13.74 2.82 2.18
N VAL A 20 -12.44 3.08 2.37
CA VAL A 20 -11.96 4.23 3.18
C VAL A 20 -12.45 5.55 2.57
N LEU A 21 -12.31 5.71 1.26
CA LEU A 21 -12.73 6.93 0.57
C LEU A 21 -14.25 7.09 0.62
N ALA A 22 -15.00 6.00 0.41
CA ALA A 22 -16.46 6.01 0.51
C ALA A 22 -16.94 6.39 1.92
N ALA A 23 -16.29 5.88 2.97
CA ALA A 23 -16.60 6.21 4.35
C ALA A 23 -16.35 7.70 4.67
N LEU A 24 -15.23 8.26 4.21
CA LEU A 24 -14.90 9.67 4.38
C LEU A 24 -15.87 10.58 3.61
N CYS A 25 -16.19 10.24 2.36
CA CYS A 25 -17.23 10.93 1.58
C CYS A 25 -18.57 10.91 2.34
N TYR A 26 -19.03 9.72 2.74
CA TYR A 26 -20.31 9.54 3.41
C TYR A 26 -20.40 10.35 4.71
N PHE A 27 -19.35 10.31 5.55
CA PHE A 27 -19.29 11.11 6.76
C PHE A 27 -19.40 12.61 6.47
N GLY A 28 -18.71 13.13 5.46
CA GLY A 28 -18.77 14.55 5.13
C GLY A 28 -20.14 15.02 4.62
N PHE A 29 -20.96 14.12 4.06
CA PHE A 29 -22.35 14.42 3.68
C PHE A 29 -23.35 14.22 4.83
N VAL A 30 -23.07 13.31 5.76
CA VAL A 30 -23.91 13.03 6.94
C VAL A 30 -23.77 14.10 8.03
N VAL A 31 -22.59 14.73 8.15
CA VAL A 31 -22.38 15.82 9.11
C VAL A 31 -23.42 16.93 8.92
N GLU A 32 -24.06 17.35 10.01
CA GLU A 32 -24.96 18.48 10.02
C GLU A 32 -24.17 19.78 9.84
N ALA A 33 -23.93 20.15 8.59
CA ALA A 33 -23.30 21.40 8.18
C ALA A 33 -24.15 22.13 7.12
N SER A 34 -23.84 23.40 6.90
CA SER A 34 -24.39 24.17 5.78
C SER A 34 -24.02 23.51 4.44
N TRP A 35 -24.82 23.74 3.39
CA TRP A 35 -24.59 23.18 2.04
C TRP A 35 -23.14 23.28 1.55
N PRO A 36 -22.45 24.43 1.69
CA PRO A 36 -21.03 24.55 1.33
C PRO A 36 -20.11 23.71 2.24
N GLY A 37 -20.41 23.64 3.54
CA GLY A 37 -19.66 22.84 4.52
C GLY A 37 -19.73 21.35 4.24
N LYS A 38 -20.89 20.84 3.81
CA LYS A 38 -21.06 19.42 3.40
C LYS A 38 -20.21 19.06 2.19
N ILE A 39 -20.20 19.92 1.17
CA ILE A 39 -19.36 19.71 -0.03
C ILE A 39 -17.87 19.79 0.34
N GLY A 40 -17.50 20.79 1.14
CA GLY A 40 -16.13 20.99 1.59
C GLY A 40 -15.59 19.81 2.42
N LEU A 41 -16.38 19.28 3.35
CA LEU A 41 -15.99 18.12 4.16
C LEU A 41 -16.09 16.81 3.36
N GLY A 42 -17.17 16.63 2.60
CA GLY A 42 -17.42 15.44 1.79
C GLY A 42 -16.38 15.19 0.70
N LEU A 43 -15.84 16.25 0.08
CA LEU A 43 -14.77 16.13 -0.93
C LEU A 43 -13.39 16.45 -0.36
N GLY A 44 -13.29 17.35 0.62
CA GLY A 44 -12.00 17.75 1.20
C GLY A 44 -11.31 16.63 1.95
N LEU A 45 -12.04 15.88 2.81
CA LEU A 45 -11.47 14.75 3.53
C LEU A 45 -10.89 13.66 2.60
N PRO A 46 -11.64 13.13 1.61
CA PRO A 46 -11.10 12.10 0.72
C PRO A 46 -9.97 12.63 -0.15
N VAL A 47 -10.00 13.89 -0.59
CA VAL A 47 -8.89 14.48 -1.36
C VAL A 47 -7.61 14.55 -0.53
N VAL A 48 -7.69 15.05 0.71
CA VAL A 48 -6.54 15.12 1.62
C VAL A 48 -6.01 13.71 1.90
N ALA A 49 -6.90 12.75 2.12
CA ALA A 49 -6.53 11.35 2.29
C ALA A 49 -5.76 10.83 1.05
N ILE A 50 -6.32 10.98 -0.16
CA ILE A 50 -5.67 10.53 -1.40
C ILE A 50 -4.27 11.13 -1.55
N VAL A 51 -4.10 12.42 -1.25
CA VAL A 51 -2.79 13.09 -1.34
C VAL A 51 -1.79 12.47 -0.35
N ILE A 52 -2.19 12.25 0.90
CA ILE A 52 -1.33 11.62 1.91
C ILE A 52 -0.94 10.20 1.46
N TRP A 53 -1.89 9.41 0.94
CA TRP A 53 -1.62 8.06 0.45
C TRP A 53 -0.71 8.06 -0.79
N ALA A 54 -0.92 8.99 -1.73
CA ALA A 54 -0.11 9.15 -2.92
C ALA A 54 1.36 9.46 -2.57
N ILE A 55 1.59 10.25 -1.52
CA ILE A 55 2.93 10.64 -1.10
C ILE A 55 3.61 9.51 -0.30
N PHE A 56 2.92 8.85 0.63
CA PHE A 56 3.56 7.95 1.60
C PHE A 56 3.30 6.46 1.35
N GLY A 57 2.12 6.12 0.80
CA GLY A 57 1.65 4.75 0.59
C GLY A 57 1.88 4.20 -0.82
N ALA A 58 1.95 5.07 -1.83
CA ALA A 58 2.02 4.63 -3.23
C ALA A 58 3.30 3.82 -3.54
N PRO A 59 3.19 2.72 -4.31
CA PRO A 59 4.32 1.86 -4.65
C PRO A 59 5.43 2.57 -5.44
N THR A 60 5.07 3.64 -6.16
CA THR A 60 5.97 4.47 -6.98
C THR A 60 6.56 5.69 -6.26
N SER A 61 6.15 5.96 -5.00
CA SER A 61 6.66 7.12 -4.27
C SER A 61 8.13 6.95 -3.90
N ARG A 62 8.95 7.98 -4.18
CA ARG A 62 10.35 8.05 -3.73
C ARG A 62 10.48 8.04 -2.20
N ARG A 63 9.43 8.43 -1.46
CA ARG A 63 9.38 8.46 0.01
C ARG A 63 8.54 7.33 0.62
N ARG A 64 8.39 6.21 -0.10
CA ARG A 64 7.62 5.07 0.38
C ARG A 64 8.13 4.63 1.76
N LEU A 65 7.24 4.68 2.75
CA LEU A 65 7.52 4.20 4.10
C LEU A 65 7.64 2.66 4.05
N LYS A 66 8.64 2.10 4.75
CA LYS A 66 8.89 0.65 4.82
C LYS A 66 8.87 0.19 6.28
N GLY A 67 8.35 -0.99 6.54
CA GLY A 67 8.30 -1.57 7.89
C GLY A 67 7.28 -0.88 8.80
N PHE A 68 7.69 -0.56 10.03
CA PHE A 68 6.85 0.01 11.08
C PHE A 68 6.08 1.30 10.69
N PRO A 69 6.69 2.33 10.05
CA PRO A 69 5.94 3.53 9.67
C PRO A 69 4.87 3.29 8.61
N PHE A 70 5.00 2.25 7.78
CA PHE A 70 3.96 1.86 6.84
C PHE A 70 2.76 1.20 7.54
N LEU A 71 3.01 0.49 8.63
CA LEU A 71 1.96 -0.06 9.49
C LEU A 71 1.17 1.07 10.17
N LEU A 72 1.87 2.10 10.69
CA LEU A 72 1.22 3.30 11.23
C LEU A 72 0.34 4.00 10.19
N LEU A 73 0.84 4.18 8.97
CA LEU A 73 0.04 4.77 7.89
C LEU A 73 -1.23 3.95 7.62
N GLN A 74 -1.15 2.62 7.59
CA GLN A 74 -2.33 1.76 7.45
C GLN A 74 -3.30 1.92 8.61
N ILE A 75 -2.81 1.90 9.85
CA ILE A 75 -3.66 2.09 11.02
C ILE A 75 -4.37 3.44 10.97
N ILE A 76 -3.68 4.51 10.58
CA ILE A 76 -4.27 5.85 10.43
C ILE A 76 -5.29 5.84 9.29
N TRP A 77 -4.97 5.23 8.15
CA TRP A 77 -5.84 5.16 6.98
C TRP A 77 -7.14 4.41 7.27
N PHE A 78 -7.03 3.17 7.74
CA PHE A 78 -8.19 2.34 8.06
C PHE A 78 -8.92 2.82 9.33
N GLY A 79 -8.17 3.34 10.30
CA GLY A 79 -8.73 3.97 11.50
C GLY A 79 -9.52 5.22 11.19
N SER A 80 -9.10 6.03 10.21
CA SER A 80 -9.84 7.22 9.78
C SER A 80 -11.23 6.87 9.23
N ALA A 81 -11.34 5.77 8.46
CA ALA A 81 -12.62 5.26 7.97
C ALA A 81 -13.53 4.79 9.13
N ALA A 82 -12.97 4.08 10.10
CA ALA A 82 -13.72 3.61 11.27
C ALA A 82 -14.24 4.78 12.12
N VAL A 83 -13.41 5.80 12.36
CA VAL A 83 -13.79 7.01 13.08
C VAL A 83 -14.86 7.79 12.31
N ALA A 84 -14.72 7.93 10.99
CA ALA A 84 -15.70 8.58 10.13
C ALA A 84 -17.07 7.88 10.16
N LEU A 85 -17.09 6.54 10.07
CA LEU A 85 -18.31 5.74 10.15
C LEU A 85 -18.95 5.77 11.55
N TYR A 86 -18.13 5.77 12.60
CA TYR A 86 -18.61 5.89 13.98
C TYR A 86 -19.29 7.24 14.21
N LEU A 87 -18.66 8.34 13.77
CA LEU A 87 -19.25 9.68 13.84
C LEU A 87 -20.48 9.84 12.94
N ALA A 88 -20.58 9.04 11.87
CA ALA A 88 -21.77 8.97 11.01
C ALA A 88 -22.89 8.07 11.58
N SER A 89 -22.80 7.62 12.84
CA SER A 89 -23.75 6.70 13.50
C SER A 89 -23.96 5.36 12.79
N GLN A 90 -23.04 4.96 11.91
CA GLN A 90 -23.08 3.71 11.15
C GLN A 90 -22.12 2.67 11.75
N SER A 91 -22.31 2.37 13.04
CA SER A 91 -21.43 1.50 13.83
C SER A 91 -21.28 0.09 13.24
N MET A 92 -22.33 -0.44 12.62
CA MET A 92 -22.33 -1.78 12.02
C MET A 92 -21.44 -1.85 10.78
N LEU A 93 -21.47 -0.81 9.93
CA LEU A 93 -20.58 -0.70 8.77
C LEU A 93 -19.11 -0.50 9.20
N ALA A 94 -18.86 0.27 10.26
CA ALA A 94 -17.52 0.42 10.84
C ALA A 94 -16.94 -0.94 11.27
N LEU A 95 -17.76 -1.76 11.93
CA LEU A 95 -17.37 -3.10 12.41
C LEU A 95 -17.07 -4.06 11.26
N ILE A 96 -17.94 -4.11 10.24
CA ILE A 96 -17.73 -4.93 9.05
C ILE A 96 -16.43 -4.53 8.34
N PHE A 97 -16.21 -3.22 8.19
CA PHE A 97 -15.01 -2.70 7.54
C PHE A 97 -13.73 -3.04 8.31
N ALA A 98 -13.75 -2.88 9.64
CA ALA A 98 -12.63 -3.26 10.51
C ALA A 98 -12.32 -4.77 10.43
N LEU A 99 -13.34 -5.62 10.43
CA LEU A 99 -13.20 -7.07 10.28
C LEU A 99 -12.57 -7.44 8.92
N LEU A 100 -13.04 -6.84 7.83
CA LEU A 100 -12.48 -7.07 6.49
C LEU A 100 -11.01 -6.63 6.42
N PHE A 101 -10.66 -5.52 7.05
CA PHE A 101 -9.28 -5.04 7.11
C PHE A 101 -8.36 -6.01 7.87
N VAL A 102 -8.79 -6.47 9.04
CA VAL A 102 -8.04 -7.46 9.83
C VAL A 102 -7.85 -8.75 9.04
N LEU A 103 -8.92 -9.25 8.42
CA LEU A 103 -8.85 -10.45 7.60
C LEU A 103 -7.87 -10.30 6.44
N ASN A 104 -7.96 -9.20 5.67
CA ASN A 104 -7.04 -8.91 4.57
C ASN A 104 -5.58 -8.81 5.04
N THR A 105 -5.36 -8.17 6.20
CA THR A 105 -4.02 -8.00 6.78
C THR A 105 -3.41 -9.32 7.21
N VAL A 106 -4.20 -10.17 7.89
CA VAL A 106 -3.77 -11.52 8.31
C VAL A 106 -3.43 -12.36 7.07
N LEU A 107 -4.30 -12.37 6.05
CA LEU A 107 -4.03 -13.09 4.79
C LEU A 107 -2.79 -12.56 4.06
N ALA A 108 -2.60 -11.23 4.03
CA ALA A 108 -1.44 -10.62 3.41
C ALA A 108 -0.13 -10.99 4.13
N TYR A 109 -0.17 -11.13 5.46
CA TYR A 109 0.97 -11.50 6.29
C TYR A 109 1.31 -13.00 6.18
N THR A 110 0.30 -13.87 6.23
CA THR A 110 0.50 -15.33 6.14
C THR A 110 1.06 -15.77 4.77
N TRP A 111 0.73 -15.06 3.69
CA TRP A 111 1.23 -15.37 2.34
C TRP A 111 2.51 -14.66 1.91
N ASP A 112 3.15 -13.87 2.79
CA ASP A 112 4.42 -13.17 2.51
C ASP A 112 4.35 -12.37 1.19
N GLN A 113 3.20 -11.75 0.91
CA GLN A 113 2.97 -10.92 -0.29
C GLN A 113 3.78 -9.61 -0.23
N LYS A 114 4.18 -9.20 0.99
CA LYS A 114 4.98 -7.99 1.23
C LYS A 114 6.48 -8.31 1.30
N LYS A 115 7.01 -9.12 0.38
CA LYS A 115 8.47 -9.24 0.24
C LYS A 115 9.04 -7.88 -0.20
N ALA A 116 9.88 -7.32 0.67
CA ALA A 116 10.56 -6.07 0.44
C ALA A 116 11.28 -6.10 -0.92
N PHE A 117 11.05 -5.06 -1.72
CA PHE A 117 11.86 -4.78 -2.89
C PHE A 117 13.34 -4.83 -2.47
N PRO A 118 14.16 -5.70 -3.07
CA PRO A 118 15.57 -5.79 -2.75
C PRO A 118 16.20 -4.39 -2.87
N PRO A 119 17.00 -3.93 -1.90
CA PRO A 119 17.72 -2.67 -2.08
C PRO A 119 18.54 -2.75 -3.38
N ALA A 120 18.70 -1.62 -4.09
CA ALA A 120 19.31 -1.60 -5.43
C ALA A 120 20.70 -2.26 -5.50
N ASN A 121 21.40 -2.35 -4.37
CA ASN A 121 22.69 -3.03 -4.22
C ASN A 121 22.61 -4.58 -4.15
N ALA A 122 21.42 -5.16 -3.97
CA ALA A 122 21.23 -6.62 -3.91
C ALA A 122 21.38 -7.30 -5.29
N LYS A 123 21.26 -6.53 -6.39
CA LYS A 123 21.52 -7.01 -7.76
C LYS A 123 23.01 -6.99 -8.12
N LEU A 124 23.82 -6.13 -7.49
CA LEU A 124 25.23 -5.97 -7.84
C LEU A 124 26.14 -7.06 -7.25
N LYS A 125 25.68 -7.79 -6.22
CA LYS A 125 26.44 -8.92 -5.65
C LYS A 125 26.30 -10.24 -6.42
N ARG A 126 25.50 -10.28 -7.50
CA ARG A 126 25.21 -11.49 -8.29
C ARG A 126 25.81 -11.47 -9.69
N TYR A 127 26.62 -10.47 -10.03
CA TYR A 127 27.62 -10.61 -11.06
C TYR A 127 28.94 -10.94 -10.36
N PRO A 128 29.32 -12.23 -10.22
CA PRO A 128 30.74 -12.51 -10.18
C PRO A 128 31.31 -11.88 -11.45
N HIS A 129 32.13 -10.85 -11.29
CA HIS A 129 33.04 -10.45 -12.35
C HIS A 129 34.06 -11.59 -12.50
N GLU A 130 33.59 -12.71 -13.06
CA GLU A 130 34.43 -13.66 -13.78
C GLU A 130 34.75 -12.92 -15.09
N VAL A 131 35.74 -12.03 -15.01
CA VAL A 131 36.42 -11.58 -16.21
C VAL A 131 37.34 -12.73 -16.54
N ASP A 132 36.80 -13.67 -17.31
CA ASP A 132 37.56 -14.77 -17.89
C ASP A 132 38.82 -14.20 -18.52
N HIS A 133 39.95 -14.71 -18.01
CA HIS A 133 41.26 -14.54 -18.59
C HIS A 133 41.20 -14.94 -20.07
N CYS A 134 41.19 -13.96 -20.95
CA CYS A 134 41.47 -14.19 -22.36
C CYS A 134 42.98 -14.39 -22.50
N THR A 135 43.45 -15.59 -22.16
CA THR A 135 44.73 -16.11 -22.67
C THR A 135 44.43 -17.23 -23.65
N PRO A 136 44.51 -16.92 -24.96
CA PRO A 136 45.08 -17.89 -25.87
C PRO A 136 46.04 -17.22 -26.87
N GLY A 137 47.23 -17.80 -27.03
CA GLY A 137 48.04 -17.60 -28.23
C GLY A 137 49.49 -17.24 -27.96
N ALA A 138 50.29 -18.26 -27.67
CA ALA A 138 51.70 -18.24 -28.03
C ALA A 138 51.84 -17.88 -29.52
N VAL A 139 52.69 -16.91 -29.84
CA VAL A 139 53.32 -16.81 -31.16
C VAL A 139 54.82 -16.73 -30.94
N ALA A 140 55.47 -17.78 -31.40
CA ALA A 140 56.90 -17.94 -31.54
C ALA A 140 57.50 -16.97 -32.58
N GLY A 141 58.80 -16.71 -32.45
CA GLY A 141 59.61 -15.86 -33.35
C GLY A 141 60.67 -15.16 -32.50
N GLU A 142 61.72 -15.83 -32.02
CA GLU A 142 62.89 -16.28 -32.77
C GLU A 142 63.58 -15.18 -33.61
N LYS A 143 64.74 -14.77 -33.08
CA LYS A 143 65.95 -14.18 -33.70
C LYS A 143 65.99 -12.67 -33.94
#